data_AF-A0AAJ0WWZ8-F1
#
_entry.id   AF-A0AAJ0WWZ8-F1
#
_cell.length_a   1.000
_cell.length_b   1.000
_cell.length_c   1.000
_cell.angle_alpha   90.00
_cell.angle_beta   90.00
_cell.angle_gamma   90.00
#
_symmetry.space_group_name_H-M   'P 1'
#
loop_
_entity.id
_entity.type
_entity.pdbx_description
1 polymer ?
#
loop_
_entity_poly.entity_id
_entity_poly.type
_entity_poly.pdbx_seq_one_letter_code
_entity_poly.pdbx_strand_id
1 'polypeptide(L)'
;MALDFIDPAVIPFLSTFLFVFAVVFGLLSIAKGKDDKVLFKNSVNVIIAVVFAAFSVTYEPLVTALQQVIPFAAALLLVLFFFVFLKRLFGSKPGQHFDALPFLVVIGFLLLLIGLFWDSLGLSVPGMSSSNMMWLIGIIIVIMIFFAAYKHSPGP
;
A
#
# COMPACT_ATOMS: atom_id res chain seq x y z
N MET A 1 5.44 20.98 10.81
CA MET A 1 6.84 20.70 11.13
C MET A 1 7.32 19.69 10.12
N ALA A 2 8.14 20.11 9.16
CA ALA A 2 8.78 19.19 8.24
C ALA A 2 9.77 18.32 9.03
N LEU A 3 9.95 17.08 8.59
CA LEU A 3 10.82 16.09 9.23
C LEU A 3 12.29 16.51 9.00
N ASP A 4 12.86 17.37 9.87
CA ASP A 4 14.25 17.86 9.78
C ASP A 4 15.34 16.76 9.87
N PHE A 5 14.95 15.50 10.02
CA PHE A 5 15.86 14.36 10.10
C PHE A 5 16.14 13.68 8.75
N ILE A 6 15.41 14.03 7.67
CA ILE A 6 15.70 13.53 6.31
C ILE A 6 15.96 14.71 5.40
N ASP A 7 17.17 14.76 4.83
CA ASP A 7 17.49 15.69 3.75
C ASP A 7 16.53 15.43 2.57
N PRO A 8 15.74 16.43 2.13
CA PRO A 8 14.83 16.30 0.99
C PRO A 8 15.53 15.78 -0.28
N ALA A 9 16.84 16.01 -0.44
CA ALA A 9 17.62 15.50 -1.54
C ALA A 9 17.75 13.97 -1.54
N VAL A 10 17.64 13.31 -0.38
CA VAL A 10 17.82 11.86 -0.24
C VAL A 10 16.50 11.09 -0.46
N ILE A 11 15.35 11.76 -0.30
CA ILE A 11 14.02 11.15 -0.43
C ILE A 11 13.81 10.44 -1.78
N PRO A 12 14.17 11.03 -2.94
CA PRO A 12 13.99 10.37 -4.23
C PRO A 12 14.82 9.09 -4.36
N PHE A 13 16.05 9.10 -3.86
CA PHE A 13 16.96 7.95 -3.90
C PHE A 13 16.47 6.83 -2.97
N LEU A 14 16.07 7.17 -1.75
CA LEU A 14 15.56 6.21 -0.79
C LEU A 14 14.24 5.56 -1.24
N SER A 15 13.32 6.36 -1.80
CA SER A 15 12.06 5.84 -2.33
C SER A 15 12.26 4.94 -3.54
N THR A 16 13.15 5.30 -4.47
CA THR A 16 13.55 4.43 -5.58
C THR A 16 14.17 3.12 -5.09
N PHE A 17 15.09 3.18 -4.12
CA PHE A 17 15.70 2.01 -3.51
C PHE A 17 14.64 1.04 -2.97
N LEU A 18 13.75 1.56 -2.11
CA LEU A 18 12.72 0.76 -1.46
C LEU A 18 11.73 0.17 -2.47
N PHE A 19 11.37 0.94 -3.49
CA PHE A 19 10.46 0.49 -4.54
C PHE A 19 11.06 -0.65 -5.36
N VAL A 20 12.28 -0.47 -5.88
CA VAL A 20 12.97 -1.50 -6.68
C VAL A 20 13.23 -2.75 -5.83
N PHE A 21 13.66 -2.57 -4.58
CA PHE A 21 13.81 -3.67 -3.63
C PHE A 21 12.51 -4.46 -3.48
N ALA A 22 11.40 -3.78 -3.18
CA ALA A 22 10.10 -4.42 -2.96
C ALA A 22 9.60 -5.16 -4.21
N VAL A 23 9.74 -4.56 -5.40
CA VAL A 23 9.32 -5.17 -6.67
C VAL A 23 10.18 -6.39 -7.00
N VAL A 24 11.50 -6.28 -6.94
CA VAL A 24 12.41 -7.38 -7.25
C VAL A 24 12.26 -8.52 -6.24
N PHE A 25 12.21 -8.20 -4.95
CA PHE A 25 12.00 -9.19 -3.90
C PHE A 25 10.62 -9.87 -4.02
N GLY A 26 9.58 -9.10 -4.29
CA GLY A 26 8.22 -9.61 -4.49
C GLY A 26 8.15 -10.56 -5.69
N LEU A 27 8.73 -10.16 -6.83
CA LEU A 27 8.81 -11.00 -8.03
C LEU A 27 9.58 -12.29 -7.75
N LEU A 28 10.74 -12.22 -7.10
CA LEU A 28 11.55 -13.40 -6.75
C LEU A 28 10.84 -14.33 -5.74
N SER A 29 9.98 -13.79 -4.87
CA SER A 29 9.21 -14.57 -3.90
C SER A 29 8.03 -15.29 -4.53
N ILE A 30 7.46 -14.74 -5.61
CA ILE A 30 6.35 -15.35 -6.35
C ILE A 30 6.88 -16.29 -7.45
N ALA A 31 8.08 -16.04 -7.96
CA ALA A 31 8.70 -16.83 -9.01
C ALA A 31 8.96 -18.27 -8.54
N LYS A 32 8.10 -19.19 -9.02
CA LYS A 32 8.25 -20.62 -8.84
C LYS A 32 9.04 -21.22 -10.01
N GLY A 33 9.97 -22.12 -9.69
CA GLY A 33 10.72 -22.88 -10.68
C GLY A 33 9.86 -23.97 -11.32
N LYS A 34 10.44 -24.64 -12.32
CA LYS A 34 9.81 -25.70 -13.13
C LYS A 34 9.30 -26.91 -12.30
N ASP A 35 9.74 -27.03 -11.05
CA ASP A 35 9.37 -28.10 -10.12
C ASP A 35 8.49 -27.61 -8.93
N ASP A 36 7.77 -26.49 -9.07
CA ASP A 36 6.96 -25.87 -8.01
C ASP A 36 7.73 -25.45 -6.75
N LYS A 37 9.06 -25.61 -6.76
CA LYS A 37 9.98 -25.15 -5.71
C LYS A 37 10.32 -23.68 -5.94
N VAL A 38 10.43 -22.93 -4.84
CA VAL A 38 10.93 -21.55 -4.86
C VAL A 38 12.31 -21.56 -5.52
N LEU A 39 12.51 -20.71 -6.54
CA LEU A 39 13.74 -20.69 -7.35
C LEU A 39 15.01 -20.51 -6.51
N PHE A 40 14.92 -19.74 -5.43
CA PHE A 40 16.03 -19.51 -4.52
C PHE A 40 15.55 -19.49 -3.07
N LYS A 41 16.48 -19.71 -2.12
CA LYS A 41 16.20 -19.50 -0.69
C LYS A 41 15.89 -18.03 -0.43
N ASN A 42 14.99 -17.73 0.52
CA ASN A 42 14.61 -16.35 0.86
C ASN A 42 15.81 -15.43 1.12
N SER A 43 16.86 -15.92 1.80
CA SER A 43 18.08 -15.13 2.03
C SER A 43 18.78 -14.69 0.74
N VAL A 44 18.78 -15.55 -0.28
CA VAL A 44 19.38 -15.24 -1.59
C VAL A 44 18.52 -14.23 -2.34
N ASN A 45 17.19 -14.36 -2.28
CA ASN A 45 16.25 -13.38 -2.86
C ASN A 45 16.45 -11.98 -2.27
N VAL A 46 16.66 -11.87 -0.96
CA VAL A 46 16.94 -10.59 -0.30
C VAL A 46 18.25 -10.00 -0.83
N ILE A 47 19.32 -10.80 -0.91
CA ILE A 47 20.62 -10.32 -1.41
C ILE A 47 20.49 -9.82 -2.85
N ILE A 48 19.84 -10.59 -3.73
CA ILE A 48 19.61 -10.19 -5.11
C ILE A 48 18.82 -8.88 -5.17
N ALA A 49 17.72 -8.77 -4.42
CA ALA A 49 16.91 -7.56 -4.38
C ALA A 49 17.69 -6.33 -3.88
N VAL A 50 18.53 -6.49 -2.85
CA VAL A 50 19.39 -5.41 -2.34
C VAL A 50 20.39 -4.96 -3.38
N VAL A 51 21.02 -5.89 -4.10
CA VAL A 51 21.99 -5.56 -5.16
C VAL A 51 21.32 -4.76 -6.27
N PHE A 52 20.17 -5.23 -6.78
CA PHE A 52 19.42 -4.49 -7.81
C PHE A 52 18.94 -3.11 -7.32
N ALA A 53 18.47 -3.03 -6.08
CA ALA A 53 18.06 -1.77 -5.48
C ALA A 53 19.24 -0.80 -5.35
N ALA A 54 20.41 -1.26 -4.88
CA ALA A 54 21.60 -0.44 -4.76
C ALA A 54 22.05 0.10 -6.13
N PHE A 55 22.10 -0.75 -7.16
CA PHE A 55 22.42 -0.29 -8.52
C PHE A 55 21.39 0.70 -9.07
N SER A 56 20.11 0.50 -8.78
CA SER A 56 19.05 1.39 -9.26
C SER A 56 19.18 2.83 -8.76
N VAL A 57 19.67 3.01 -7.53
CA VAL A 57 19.87 4.33 -6.92
C VAL A 57 21.03 5.08 -7.56
N THR A 58 22.06 4.35 -8.01
CA THR A 58 23.22 4.95 -8.68
C THR A 58 22.91 5.45 -10.09
N TYR A 59 21.77 5.07 -10.67
CA TYR A 59 21.38 5.43 -12.02
C TYR A 59 20.29 6.52 -12.01
N GLU A 60 20.73 7.78 -12.10
CA GLU A 60 19.88 8.97 -12.01
C GLU A 60 18.68 9.01 -12.99
N PRO A 61 18.80 8.58 -14.26
CA PRO A 61 17.65 8.54 -15.17
C PRO A 61 16.54 7.59 -14.69
N LEU A 62 16.88 6.50 -13.99
CA LEU A 62 15.90 5.58 -13.43
C LEU A 62 15.25 6.16 -12.17
N VAL A 63 16.01 6.85 -11.33
CA VAL A 63 15.46 7.54 -10.15
C VAL A 63 14.40 8.54 -10.59
N THR A 64 14.72 9.42 -11.55
CA THR A 64 13.79 10.43 -12.05
C THR A 64 12.56 9.83 -12.74
N ALA A 65 12.74 8.79 -13.56
CA ALA A 65 11.63 8.06 -14.16
C ALA A 65 10.72 7.41 -13.10
N LEU A 66 11.31 6.79 -12.08
CA LEU A 66 10.55 6.17 -10.99
C LEU A 66 9.83 7.20 -10.12
N GLN A 67 10.37 8.39 -9.90
CA GLN A 67 9.63 9.44 -9.18
C GLN A 67 8.33 9.83 -9.89
N GLN A 68 8.29 9.75 -11.22
CA GLN A 68 7.05 9.98 -11.98
C GLN A 68 6.09 8.79 -11.87
N VAL A 69 6.60 7.56 -11.78
CA VAL A 69 5.79 6.32 -11.79
C VAL A 69 5.32 5.90 -10.40
N ILE A 70 6.12 6.10 -9.35
CA ILE A 70 5.85 5.69 -7.96
C ILE A 70 4.47 6.17 -7.48
N PRO A 71 4.05 7.44 -7.70
CA PRO A 71 2.72 7.89 -7.30
C PRO A 71 1.60 7.07 -7.95
N PHE A 72 1.72 6.77 -9.25
CA PHE A 72 0.74 5.94 -9.97
C PHE A 72 0.76 4.48 -9.51
N ALA A 73 1.96 3.93 -9.27
CA ALA A 73 2.11 2.56 -8.77
C ALA A 73 1.54 2.40 -7.34
N ALA A 74 1.76 3.40 -6.48
CA ALA A 74 1.18 3.46 -5.14
C ALA A 74 -0.35 3.56 -5.21
N ALA A 75 -0.89 4.42 -6.08
CA ALA A 75 -2.33 4.52 -6.31
C ALA A 75 -2.93 3.20 -6.82
N LEU A 76 -2.26 2.53 -7.76
CA LEU A 76 -2.68 1.22 -8.28
C LEU A 76 -2.65 0.14 -7.20
N LEU A 77 -1.60 0.10 -6.38
CA LEU A 77 -1.52 -0.79 -5.23
C LEU A 77 -2.65 -0.53 -4.25
N LEU A 78 -2.94 0.73 -3.93
CA LEU A 78 -4.05 1.12 -3.06
C LEU A 78 -5.38 0.59 -3.60
N VAL A 79 -5.64 0.76 -4.90
CA VAL A 79 -6.85 0.25 -5.57
C VAL A 79 -6.90 -1.28 -5.49
N LEU A 80 -5.82 -1.99 -5.81
CA LEU A 80 -5.76 -3.45 -5.70
C LEU A 80 -6.00 -3.92 -4.26
N PHE A 81 -5.39 -3.26 -3.28
CA PHE A 81 -5.60 -3.53 -1.86
C PHE A 81 -7.06 -3.32 -1.47
N PHE A 82 -7.70 -2.26 -1.96
CA PHE A 82 -9.13 -2.00 -1.72
C PHE A 82 -10.03 -3.11 -2.29
N PHE A 83 -9.75 -3.61 -3.48
CA PHE A 83 -10.50 -4.74 -4.04
C PHE A 83 -10.28 -6.05 -3.28
N VAL A 84 -9.03 -6.36 -2.92
CA VAL A 84 -8.71 -7.52 -2.09
C VAL A 84 -9.39 -7.39 -0.72
N PHE A 85 -9.44 -6.19 -0.17
CA PHE A 85 -10.16 -5.86 1.05
C PHE A 85 -11.66 -6.13 0.93
N LEU A 86 -12.33 -5.60 -0.09
CA LEU A 86 -13.76 -5.86 -0.33
C LEU A 86 -14.02 -7.36 -0.48
N LYS A 87 -13.17 -8.05 -1.25
CA LYS A 87 -13.29 -9.50 -1.43
C LYS A 87 -13.16 -10.26 -0.11
N ARG A 88 -12.26 -9.84 0.79
CA ARG A 88 -12.11 -10.47 2.11
C ARG A 88 -13.30 -10.16 3.02
N LEU A 89 -13.76 -8.90 3.05
CA LEU A 89 -14.88 -8.47 3.87
C LEU A 89 -16.21 -9.17 3.50
N PHE A 90 -16.49 -9.28 2.20
CA PHE A 90 -17.72 -9.89 1.69
C PHE A 90 -17.59 -11.41 1.46
N GLY A 91 -16.39 -11.91 1.18
CA GLY A 91 -16.13 -13.32 0.91
C GLY A 91 -15.81 -14.17 2.16
N SER A 92 -15.54 -13.55 3.32
CA SER A 92 -15.34 -14.29 4.57
C SER A 92 -16.65 -14.96 5.02
N LYS A 93 -16.59 -16.29 5.15
CA LYS A 93 -17.66 -17.12 5.74
C LYS A 93 -17.78 -16.80 7.24
N PRO A 94 -18.99 -16.80 7.80
CA PRO A 94 -19.19 -16.61 9.24
C PRO A 94 -18.39 -17.67 10.03
N GLY A 95 -17.62 -17.24 11.03
CA GLY A 95 -16.81 -18.12 11.90
C GLY A 95 -15.32 -18.23 11.54
N GLN A 96 -14.84 -17.56 10.50
CA GLN A 96 -13.40 -17.53 10.19
C GLN A 96 -12.70 -16.53 11.11
N HIS A 97 -11.62 -16.95 11.78
CA HIS A 97 -10.79 -16.07 12.62
C HIS A 97 -10.35 -14.85 11.79
N PHE A 98 -10.91 -13.69 12.14
CA PHE A 98 -10.60 -12.44 11.50
C PHE A 98 -9.47 -11.78 12.29
N ASP A 99 -8.30 -11.75 11.68
CA ASP A 99 -7.17 -11.03 12.26
C ASP A 99 -7.40 -9.53 12.04
N ALA A 100 -7.86 -8.85 13.10
CA ALA A 100 -8.26 -7.45 13.04
C ALA A 100 -7.05 -6.50 12.92
N LEU A 101 -5.85 -6.95 13.29
CA LEU A 101 -4.66 -6.11 13.34
C LEU A 101 -4.16 -5.71 11.94
N PRO A 102 -3.95 -6.64 10.98
CA PRO A 102 -3.66 -6.27 9.59
C PRO A 102 -4.75 -5.39 8.96
N PHE A 103 -6.01 -5.63 9.32
CA PHE A 103 -7.16 -4.85 8.85
C PHE A 103 -7.12 -3.39 9.33
N LEU A 104 -6.85 -3.18 10.62
CA LEU A 104 -6.73 -1.85 11.22
C LEU A 104 -5.57 -1.06 10.63
N VAL A 105 -4.43 -1.73 10.39
CA VAL A 105 -3.26 -1.12 9.73
C VAL A 105 -3.58 -0.68 8.31
N VAL A 106 -4.23 -1.53 7.51
CA VAL A 106 -4.58 -1.20 6.11
C VAL A 106 -5.57 -0.04 6.05
N ILE A 107 -6.59 -0.02 6.92
CA ILE A 107 -7.56 1.09 6.95
C ILE A 107 -6.92 2.38 7.45
N GLY A 108 -6.05 2.31 8.46
CA GLY A 108 -5.28 3.46 8.92
C GLY A 108 -4.44 4.06 7.79
N PHE A 109 -3.75 3.22 7.02
CA PHE A 109 -3.01 3.65 5.83
C PHE A 109 -3.93 4.25 4.75
N LEU A 110 -5.09 3.64 4.49
CA LEU A 110 -6.05 4.14 3.52
C LEU A 110 -6.55 5.54 3.89
N LEU A 111 -6.93 5.75 5.16
CA LEU A 111 -7.37 7.04 5.67
C LEU A 111 -6.26 8.09 5.61
N LEU A 112 -5.04 7.71 5.95
CA LEU A 112 -3.88 8.58 5.89
C LEU A 112 -3.58 9.02 4.44
N LEU A 113 -3.65 8.09 3.49
CA LEU A 113 -3.46 8.39 2.06
C LEU A 113 -4.57 9.27 1.52
N ILE A 114 -5.83 9.00 1.85
CA ILE A 114 -6.96 9.86 1.47
C ILE A 114 -6.77 11.27 2.02
N GLY A 115 -6.31 11.41 3.26
CA GLY A 115 -6.02 12.72 3.86
C GLY A 115 -4.87 13.46 3.18
N LEU A 116 -3.75 12.76 2.89
CA LEU A 116 -2.58 13.37 2.24
C LEU A 116 -2.82 13.78 0.79
N PHE A 117 -3.60 12.99 0.06
CA PHE A 117 -3.84 13.20 -1.37
C PHE A 117 -5.20 13.85 -1.66
N TRP A 118 -5.93 14.30 -0.65
CA TRP A 118 -7.29 14.84 -0.79
C TRP A 118 -7.38 15.92 -1.87
N ASP A 119 -6.48 16.91 -1.80
CA ASP A 119 -6.45 18.03 -2.73
C ASP A 119 -6.05 17.61 -4.15
N SER A 120 -5.27 16.54 -4.29
CA SER A 120 -4.83 15.99 -5.58
C SER A 120 -5.88 15.10 -6.25
N LEU A 121 -6.83 14.56 -5.48
CA LEU A 121 -7.87 13.67 -6.01
C LEU A 121 -8.93 14.43 -6.82
N GLY A 122 -9.02 15.76 -6.69
CA GLY A 122 -9.93 16.58 -7.50
C GLY A 122 -11.40 16.16 -7.39
N LEU A 123 -11.76 15.41 -6.34
CA LEU A 123 -13.11 14.92 -6.12
C LEU A 123 -13.98 16.11 -5.68
N SER A 124 -14.61 16.76 -6.64
CA SER A 124 -15.64 17.76 -6.40
C SER A 124 -16.99 17.21 -6.86
N VAL A 125 -17.90 16.99 -5.91
CA VAL A 125 -19.31 16.71 -6.23
C VAL A 125 -20.03 18.05 -6.30
N PRO A 126 -20.77 18.34 -7.39
CA PRO A 126 -21.52 19.59 -7.50
C PRO A 126 -22.52 19.71 -6.34
N GLY A 127 -22.44 20.83 -5.62
CA GLY A 127 -23.29 21.11 -4.45
C GLY A 127 -22.74 20.66 -3.10
N MET A 128 -21.54 20.06 -3.04
CA MET A 128 -20.88 19.68 -1.78
C MET A 128 -19.47 20.29 -1.69
N SER A 129 -19.14 20.90 -0.55
CA SER A 129 -17.78 21.39 -0.31
C SER A 129 -16.82 20.20 -0.21
N SER A 130 -15.58 20.41 -0.67
CA SER A 130 -14.51 19.40 -0.60
C SER A 130 -14.32 18.87 0.83
N SER A 131 -14.37 19.76 1.83
CA SER A 131 -14.30 19.37 3.25
C SER A 131 -15.44 18.43 3.68
N ASN A 132 -16.68 18.71 3.27
CA ASN A 132 -17.83 17.86 3.63
C ASN A 132 -17.73 16.47 3.00
N MET A 133 -17.17 16.37 1.79
CA MET A 133 -17.01 15.08 1.13
C MET A 133 -15.91 14.23 1.76
N MET A 134 -14.83 14.86 2.24
CA MET A 134 -13.79 14.19 3.02
C MET A 134 -14.38 13.58 4.30
N TRP A 135 -15.19 14.36 5.02
CA TRP A 135 -15.91 13.89 6.20
C TRP A 135 -16.86 12.74 5.89
N LEU A 136 -17.61 12.82 4.80
CA LEU A 136 -18.54 11.77 4.38
C LEU A 136 -17.81 10.46 4.08
N ILE A 137 -16.69 10.50 3.36
CA ILE A 137 -15.85 9.33 3.10
C ILE A 137 -15.28 8.76 4.40
N GLY A 138 -14.80 9.62 5.30
CA GLY A 138 -14.33 9.21 6.63
C GLY A 138 -15.41 8.49 7.43
N ILE A 139 -16.64 9.02 7.45
CA ILE A 139 -17.79 8.40 8.12
C ILE A 139 -18.13 7.04 7.49
N ILE A 140 -18.14 6.92 6.16
CA ILE A 140 -18.39 5.64 5.48
C ILE A 140 -17.33 4.60 5.88
N ILE A 141 -16.05 4.99 5.92
CA ILE A 141 -14.96 4.10 6.34
C ILE A 141 -15.16 3.66 7.80
N VAL A 142 -15.50 4.58 8.70
CA VAL A 142 -15.78 4.26 10.10
C VAL A 142 -16.95 3.27 10.23
N ILE A 143 -18.05 3.49 9.49
CA ILE A 143 -19.19 2.56 9.45
C ILE A 143 -18.75 1.18 8.95
N MET A 144 -17.91 1.11 7.91
CA MET A 144 -17.37 -0.17 7.42
C MET A 144 -16.50 -0.87 8.46
N ILE A 145 -15.70 -0.15 9.25
CA ILE A 145 -14.92 -0.71 10.37
C ILE A 145 -15.86 -1.32 11.40
N PHE A 146 -16.87 -0.56 11.85
CA PHE A 146 -17.84 -1.04 12.85
C PHE A 146 -18.62 -2.24 12.33
N PHE A 147 -19.02 -2.25 11.06
CA PHE A 147 -19.70 -3.38 10.45
C PHE A 147 -18.80 -4.63 10.36
N ALA A 148 -17.54 -4.45 9.97
CA ALA A 148 -16.56 -5.52 9.91
C ALA A 148 -16.29 -6.12 11.30
N ALA A 149 -16.14 -5.25 12.31
CA ALA A 149 -15.96 -5.62 13.70
C ALA A 149 -17.20 -6.34 14.26
N TYR A 150 -18.40 -5.88 13.96
CA TYR A 150 -19.65 -6.54 14.37
C TYR A 150 -19.78 -7.93 13.73
N LYS A 151 -19.50 -8.07 12.43
CA LYS A 151 -19.61 -9.35 11.69
C LYS A 151 -18.58 -10.39 12.15
N HIS A 152 -17.42 -9.96 12.64
CA HIS A 152 -16.32 -10.85 13.03
C HIS A 152 -16.01 -10.84 14.53
N SER A 153 -16.78 -10.12 15.34
CA SER A 153 -16.76 -10.30 16.78
C SER A 153 -17.20 -11.73 17.05
N PRO A 154 -16.40 -12.56 17.76
CA PRO A 154 -16.96 -13.75 18.36
C PRO A 154 -18.09 -13.23 19.25
N GLY A 155 -19.32 -13.68 18.98
CA GLY A 155 -20.41 -13.45 19.92
C GLY A 155 -20.03 -14.05 21.29
N PRO A 156 -20.68 -13.64 22.38
CA PRO A 156 -20.64 -14.42 23.61
C PRO A 156 -21.01 -15.88 23.35
#